data_AF-A0A969BHF7-F1
#
_entry.id   AF-A0A969BHF7-F1
#
_cell.length_a   1.000
_cell.length_b   1.000
_cell.length_c   1.000
_cell.angle_alpha   90.00
_cell.angle_beta   90.00
_cell.angle_gamma   90.00
#
_symmetry.space_group_name_H-M   'P 1'
#
loop_
_entity.id
_entity.type
_entity.pdbx_description
1 polymer ?
#
loop_
_entity_poly.entity_id
_entity_poly.type
_entity_poly.pdbx_seq_one_letter_code
_entity_poly.pdbx_strand_id
1 'polypeptide(L)' 'MNLNIDPLTLPSLPLSERNHLPSCSAIYFVMQGDRVLYIGKTINLAQRWATHNRLKQFSKKVGDIRVAWLECS' A
#
# COMPACT_ATOMS: atom_id res chain seq x y z
N MET A 1 8.97 17.23 -16.17
CA MET A 1 8.15 17.49 -14.96
C MET A 1 8.68 16.61 -13.86
N ASN A 2 9.13 17.19 -12.74
CA ASN A 2 9.53 16.40 -11.58
C ASN A 2 8.26 16.07 -10.79
N LEU A 3 7.75 14.84 -10.91
CA LEU A 3 6.73 14.35 -9.98
C LEU A 3 7.42 14.02 -8.67
N ASN A 4 7.32 14.92 -7.70
CA ASN A 4 7.66 14.61 -6.32
C ASN A 4 6.44 13.94 -5.68
N ILE A 5 6.53 12.64 -5.41
CA ILE A 5 5.43 11.88 -4.81
C ILE A 5 5.75 11.68 -3.34
N ASP A 6 4.87 12.19 -2.47
CA ASP A 6 4.91 11.96 -1.03
C ASP A 6 3.87 10.90 -0.62
N PRO A 7 4.28 9.66 -0.29
CA PRO A 7 3.39 8.60 0.13
C PRO A 7 2.55 8.92 1.37
N LEU A 8 2.98 9.87 2.21
CA LEU A 8 2.25 10.27 3.42
C LEU A 8 0.99 11.08 3.11
N THR A 9 0.93 11.67 1.91
CA THR A 9 -0.22 12.45 1.42
C THR A 9 -1.16 11.64 0.53
N LEU A 10 -0.77 10.42 0.17
CA LEU A 10 -1.58 9.56 -0.69
C LEU A 10 -2.76 8.95 0.09
N PRO A 11 -3.85 8.58 -0.62
CA PRO A 11 -4.87 7.72 -0.05
C PRO A 11 -4.24 6.48 0.59
N SER A 12 -4.63 6.18 1.82
CA SER A 12 -4.07 5.04 2.55
C SER A 12 -5.09 4.42 3.50
N LEU A 13 -4.93 3.12 3.75
CA LEU A 13 -5.69 2.38 4.75
C LEU A 13 -4.75 1.64 5.69
N PRO A 14 -5.14 1.45 6.97
CA PRO A 14 -4.50 0.45 7.82
C PRO A 14 -4.49 -0.92 7.13
N LEU A 15 -3.44 -1.70 7.36
CA LEU A 15 -3.32 -3.05 6.79
C LEU A 15 -4.46 -4.00 7.25
N SER A 16 -5.02 -3.74 8.43
CA SER A 16 -6.22 -4.42 8.95
C SER A 16 -7.45 -4.20 8.06
N GLU A 17 -7.54 -3.06 7.39
CA GLU A 17 -8.66 -2.63 6.54
C GLU A 17 -8.41 -2.87 5.05
N ARG A 18 -7.36 -3.63 4.69
CA ARG A 18 -6.96 -3.89 3.28
C ARG A 18 -8.07 -4.44 2.38
N ASN A 19 -9.13 -5.01 2.95
CA ASN A 19 -10.28 -5.51 2.20
C ASN A 19 -11.09 -4.37 1.54
N HIS A 20 -10.88 -3.12 1.95
CA HIS A 20 -11.49 -1.92 1.35
C HIS A 20 -10.58 -1.25 0.31
N LEU A 21 -9.46 -1.86 -0.08
CA LEU A 21 -8.60 -1.31 -1.12
C LEU A 21 -9.32 -1.29 -2.48
N PRO A 22 -9.06 -0.27 -3.32
CA PRO A 22 -9.74 -0.13 -4.61
C PRO A 22 -9.26 -1.15 -5.65
N SER A 23 -10.15 -1.49 -6.58
CA SER A 23 -9.84 -2.29 -7.77
C SER A 23 -9.25 -1.43 -8.89
N CYS A 24 -8.06 -0.87 -8.67
CA CYS A 24 -7.36 -0.01 -9.64
C CYS A 24 -5.93 -0.49 -9.93
N SER A 25 -5.38 -0.05 -11.07
CA SER A 25 -3.93 -0.13 -11.32
C SER A 25 -3.23 0.88 -10.42
N ALA A 26 -2.17 0.48 -9.73
CA ALA A 26 -1.52 1.36 -8.76
C ALA A 26 -0.05 1.01 -8.52
N ILE A 27 0.71 2.05 -8.16
CA ILE A 27 1.93 1.91 -7.35
C ILE A 27 1.52 2.05 -5.89
N TYR A 28 1.88 1.09 -5.05
CA TYR A 28 1.52 1.09 -3.62
C TYR A 28 2.76 1.02 -2.73
N PHE A 29 2.61 1.62 -1.55
CA PHE A 29 3.62 1.77 -0.53
C PHE A 29 3.12 1.12 0.75
N VAL A 30 3.89 0.18 1.30
CA VAL A 30 3.66 -0.33 2.65
C VAL A 30 4.46 0.55 3.59
N MET A 31 3.76 1.21 4.50
CA MET A 31 4.30 2.24 5.37
C MET A 31 4.25 1.80 6.83
N GLN A 32 5.20 2.26 7.63
CA GLN A 32 5.19 2.20 9.09
C GLN A 32 5.61 3.56 9.63
N GLY A 33 4.64 4.37 10.08
CA GLY A 33 4.87 5.80 10.31
C GLY A 33 5.30 6.49 9.02
N ASP A 34 6.41 7.22 9.06
CA ASP A 34 7.03 7.92 7.92
C ASP A 34 7.90 7.01 7.04
N ARG A 35 8.13 5.76 7.46
CA ARG A 35 9.05 4.84 6.80
C ARG A 35 8.35 3.98 5.76
N VAL A 36 8.84 4.04 4.53
CA VAL A 36 8.48 3.07 3.48
C VAL A 36 9.17 1.73 3.75
N LEU A 37 8.39 0.67 3.94
CA LEU A 37 8.87 -0.71 4.10
C LEU A 37 8.94 -1.47 2.79
N TYR A 38 8.05 -1.15 1.84
CA TYR A 38 7.97 -1.84 0.55
C TYR A 38 7.26 -0.98 -0.48
N ILE A 39 7.68 -1.08 -1.74
CA ILE A 39 7.02 -0.47 -2.89
C ILE A 39 6.69 -1.58 -3.89
N GLY A 40 5.47 -1.59 -4.39
CA GLY A 40 5.03 -2.52 -5.43
C GLY A 40 4.17 -1.84 -6.47
N LYS A 41 3.96 -2.53 -7.60
CA LYS A 41 2.98 -2.14 -8.62
C LYS A 41 2.02 -3.29 -8.91
N THR A 42 0.83 -2.97 -9.37
CA THR A 42 -0.22 -3.94 -9.73
C THR A 42 -1.23 -3.32 -10.67
N ILE A 43 -1.92 -4.14 -11.46
CA ILE A 43 -3.06 -3.72 -12.28
C ILE A 43 -4.39 -3.72 -11.49
N ASN A 44 -4.39 -4.34 -10.31
CA ASN A 44 -5.54 -4.38 -9.42
C ASN A 44 -5.05 -4.46 -7.96
N LEU A 45 -5.21 -3.37 -7.21
CA LEU A 45 -4.70 -3.24 -5.85
C LEU A 45 -5.46 -4.15 -4.85
N ALA A 46 -6.78 -4.17 -4.91
CA ALA A 46 -7.61 -5.07 -4.09
C ALA A 46 -7.20 -6.54 -4.25
N GLN A 47 -7.15 -7.03 -5.49
CA GLN A 47 -6.80 -8.42 -5.80
C GLN A 47 -5.37 -8.77 -5.37
N ARG A 48 -4.44 -7.81 -5.53
CA ARG A 48 -3.04 -8.00 -5.12
C ARG A 48 -2.92 -8.20 -3.61
N TRP A 49 -3.73 -7.51 -2.82
CA TRP A 49 -3.72 -7.61 -1.35
C TRP A 49 -4.53 -8.78 -0.80
N ALA A 50 -5.49 -9.31 -1.55
CA ALA A 50 -6.21 -10.54 -1.20
C ALA A 50 -5.28 -11.77 -1.15
N THR A 51 -4.27 -11.82 -2.03
CA THR A 51 -3.37 -12.98 -2.21
C THR A 51 -1.92 -12.68 -1.79
N HIS A 52 -1.70 -11.62 -1.02
CA HIS A 52 -0.36 -11.09 -0.85
C HIS A 52 0.55 -12.01 0.00
N ASN A 53 1.49 -12.70 -0.64
CA ASN A 53 2.43 -13.63 0.00
C ASN A 53 3.22 -13.02 1.18
N ARG A 54 3.45 -11.70 1.18
CA ARG A 54 4.15 -11.00 2.27
C ARG A 54 3.23 -10.49 3.39
N LEU A 55 1.91 -10.66 3.27
CA LEU A 55 0.96 -10.23 4.31
C LEU A 55 1.36 -10.78 5.68
N LYS A 56 1.70 -12.06 5.76
CA LYS A 56 2.16 -12.70 7.00
C LYS A 56 3.42 -12.05 7.60
N GLN A 57 4.28 -11.45 6.78
CA GLN A 57 5.48 -10.75 7.26
C GLN A 57 5.12 -9.38 7.84
N PHE A 58 4.22 -8.65 7.18
CA PHE A 58 3.79 -7.33 7.64
C PHE A 58 2.87 -7.41 8.87
N SER A 59 1.99 -8.41 8.95
CA SER A 59 1.13 -8.62 10.12
C SER A 59 1.89 -8.99 11.41
N LYS A 60 3.16 -9.42 11.30
CA LYS A 60 4.02 -9.71 12.46
C LYS A 60 4.79 -8.48 12.95
N LYS A 61 4.74 -7.37 12.22
CA LYS A 61 5.40 -6.13 12.64
C LYS A 61 4.60 -5.47 13.75
N VAL A 62 5.30 -4.90 14.72
CA VAL A 62 4.69 -4.09 15.79
C VAL A 62 4.50 -2.67 15.28
N GLY A 63 3.32 -2.08 15.50
CA GLY A 63 3.00 -0.70 15.10
C GLY A 63 2.01 -0.62 13.93
N ASP A 64 1.55 0.60 13.63
CA ASP A 64 0.56 0.85 12.58
C ASP A 64 1.19 0.68 11.19
N ILE A 65 0.79 -0.38 10.48
CA ILE A 65 1.18 -0.62 9.09
C ILE A 65 0.06 -0.12 8.19
N ARG A 66 0.39 0.73 7.23
CA ARG A 66 -0.56 1.28 6.26
C ARG A 66 -0.19 0.89 4.85
N VAL A 67 -1.19 0.79 3.99
CA VAL A 67 -1.02 0.65 2.54
C VAL A 67 -1.48 1.96 1.91
N ALA A 68 -0.54 2.75 1.43
CA ALA A 68 -0.80 3.96 0.66
C ALA A 68 -0.68 3.66 -0.84
N TRP A 69 -1.41 4.36 -1.70
CA TRP A 69 -1.36 4.09 -3.15
C TRP A 69 -1.51 5.33 -4.03
N LEU A 70 -0.86 5.27 -5.18
CA LEU A 70 -1.04 6.15 -6.32
C LEU A 70 -1.71 5.34 -7.42
N GLU A 71 -2.93 5.73 -7.78
CA GLU A 71 -3.63 5.15 -8.94
C GLU A 71 -2.92 5.54 -10.25
N CYS A 72 -2.76 4.57 -11.14
CA CYS A 72 -2.14 4.73 -12.45
C CYS A 72 -3.20 4.51 -13.52
N SER A 73 -3.57 5.58 -14.23
CA SER A 73 -4.52 5.59 -15.36
C SER A 73 -3.81 5.53 -16.70
#